data_AF-G1TF81-F1
#
_entry.id   AF-G1TF81-F1
#
_cell.length_a   1.000
_cell.length_b   1.000
_cell.length_c   1.000
_cell.angle_alpha   90.00
_cell.angle_beta   90.00
_cell.angle_gamma   90.00
#
_symmetry.space_group_name_H-M   'P 1'
#
loop_
_entity.id
_entity.type
_entity.pdbx_description
1 polymer ?
#
loop_
_entity_poly.entity_id
_entity_poly.type
_entity_poly.pdbx_seq_one_letter_code
_entity_poly.pdbx_strand_id
1 'polypeptide(L)'
;MALESLSQSLTEQYRCRRCLLLKRLDLTTSAFHWSERAEAQGEAMKAVLIPIREVLTPESDVSIAHVLAARADLSRLVPATSAAARRGTCCAVNKVLMGDVPDRGGRPNELEAPMPSWQSRREDRGGRRAGRQGWGRRKKKK
;
A
#
# COMPACT_ATOMS: atom_id res chain seq x y z
N MET A 1 20.70 15.16 -29.57
CA MET A 1 20.11 16.21 -28.69
C MET A 1 18.88 15.68 -27.94
N ALA A 2 17.67 15.62 -28.52
CA ALA A 2 16.46 15.26 -27.74
C ALA A 2 16.42 13.78 -27.28
N LEU A 3 16.77 12.84 -28.16
CA LEU A 3 16.76 11.41 -27.84
C LEU A 3 17.80 11.02 -26.79
N GLU A 4 19.00 11.58 -26.88
CA GLU A 4 20.08 11.34 -25.92
C GLU A 4 19.72 11.89 -24.53
N SER A 5 19.16 13.10 -24.48
CA SER A 5 18.68 13.69 -23.22
C SER A 5 17.57 12.85 -22.59
N LEU A 6 16.61 12.38 -23.39
CA LEU A 6 15.56 11.48 -22.91
C LEU A 6 16.16 10.16 -22.39
N SER A 7 17.09 9.56 -23.13
CA SER A 7 17.74 8.32 -22.72
C SER A 7 18.49 8.50 -21.41
N GLN A 8 19.23 9.60 -21.23
CA GLN A 8 19.95 9.89 -19.99
C GLN A 8 18.98 9.98 -18.81
N SER A 9 17.89 10.75 -18.97
CA SER A 9 16.87 10.89 -17.92
C SER A 9 16.22 9.55 -17.55
N LEU A 10 15.89 8.71 -18.54
CA LEU A 10 15.31 7.39 -18.30
C LEU A 10 16.30 6.45 -17.60
N THR A 11 17.58 6.47 -17.99
CA THR A 11 18.64 5.70 -17.33
C THR A 11 18.82 6.11 -15.88
N GLU A 12 18.82 7.42 -15.59
CA GLU A 12 18.90 7.94 -14.21
C GLU A 12 17.70 7.50 -13.36
N GLN A 13 16.47 7.60 -13.90
CA GLN A 13 15.29 7.11 -13.21
C GLN A 13 15.35 5.61 -12.95
N TYR A 14 15.79 4.83 -13.94
CA TYR A 14 15.89 3.39 -13.83
C TYR A 14 16.95 2.98 -12.79
N ARG A 15 18.11 3.66 -12.78
CA ARG A 15 19.15 3.51 -11.76
C ARG A 15 18.61 3.79 -10.35
N CYS A 16 17.87 4.89 -10.17
CA CYS A 16 17.24 5.23 -8.89
C CYS A 16 16.28 4.11 -8.42
N ARG A 17 15.44 3.59 -9.31
CA ARG A 17 14.54 2.46 -9.01
C ARG A 17 15.34 1.20 -8.63
N ARG A 18 16.44 0.89 -9.32
CA ARG A 18 17.31 -0.25 -8.97
C ARG A 18 17.94 -0.07 -7.59
N CYS A 19 18.47 1.11 -7.27
CA CYS A 19 19.00 1.41 -5.93
C CYS A 19 17.97 1.15 -4.83
N LEU A 20 16.72 1.61 -5.03
CA LEU A 20 15.62 1.37 -4.09
C LEU A 20 15.37 -0.13 -3.92
N LEU A 21 15.25 -0.88 -5.01
CA LEU A 21 14.99 -2.32 -4.96
C LEU A 21 16.12 -3.10 -4.26
N LEU A 22 17.37 -2.74 -4.51
CA LEU A 22 18.53 -3.34 -3.83
C LEU A 22 18.51 -3.03 -2.34
N LYS A 23 18.24 -1.78 -1.96
CA LYS A 23 18.15 -1.40 -0.55
C LYS A 23 16.98 -2.11 0.14
N ARG A 24 15.85 -2.26 -0.55
CA ARG A 24 14.70 -3.00 -0.05
C ARG A 24 15.07 -4.46 0.19
N LEU A 25 15.75 -5.12 -0.75
CA LEU A 25 16.26 -6.48 -0.61
C LEU A 25 17.14 -6.63 0.64
N ASP A 26 18.09 -5.70 0.83
CA ASP A 26 19.01 -5.69 1.97
C ASP A 26 18.22 -5.60 3.30
N LEU A 27 17.29 -4.64 3.38
CA LEU A 27 16.48 -4.44 4.58
C LEU A 27 15.55 -5.63 4.88
N THR A 28 14.91 -6.21 3.86
CA THR A 28 14.10 -7.44 4.06
C THR A 28 14.95 -8.61 4.52
N THR A 29 16.17 -8.75 4.01
CA THR A 29 17.08 -9.82 4.44
C THR A 29 17.51 -9.64 5.89
N SER A 30 17.84 -8.41 6.28
CA SER A 30 18.19 -8.08 7.67
C SER A 30 17.03 -8.30 8.64
N ALA A 31 15.79 -8.00 8.23
CA ALA A 31 14.61 -8.17 9.08
C ALA A 31 14.38 -9.63 9.53
N PHE A 32 14.84 -10.62 8.76
CA PHE A 32 14.75 -12.02 9.18
C PHE A 32 15.58 -12.33 10.42
N HIS A 33 16.61 -11.54 10.75
CA HIS A 33 17.43 -11.77 11.95
C HIS A 33 16.72 -11.35 13.25
N TRP A 34 15.48 -10.87 13.19
CA TRP A 34 14.74 -10.42 14.38
C TRP A 34 14.00 -11.53 15.13
N SER A 35 14.06 -12.77 14.65
CA SER A 35 13.51 -13.93 15.36
C SER A 35 14.61 -14.95 15.67
N GLU A 36 14.58 -15.52 16.87
CA GLU A 36 15.55 -16.49 17.38
C GLU A 36 15.68 -17.72 16.43
N ARG A 37 14.56 -18.17 15.85
CA ARG A 37 14.52 -19.25 14.87
C ARG A 37 15.26 -18.92 13.58
N ALA A 38 15.14 -17.68 13.10
CA ALA A 38 15.76 -17.26 11.85
C ALA A 38 17.21 -16.82 12.05
N GLU A 39 17.59 -16.35 13.24
CA GLU A 39 18.97 -16.12 13.63
C GLU A 39 19.79 -17.42 13.56
N ALA A 40 19.25 -18.53 14.05
CA ALA A 40 19.87 -19.86 13.93
C ALA A 40 20.08 -20.33 12.48
N GLN A 41 19.31 -19.79 11.52
CA GLN A 41 19.43 -20.07 10.08
C GLN A 41 20.11 -18.94 9.30
N GLY A 42 20.60 -17.90 10.00
CA GLY A 42 21.10 -16.68 9.39
C GLY A 42 22.31 -16.93 8.48
N GLU A 43 23.24 -17.78 8.92
CA GLU A 43 24.44 -18.13 8.13
C GLU A 43 24.10 -18.90 6.86
N ALA A 44 23.18 -19.87 6.93
CA ALA A 44 22.70 -20.60 5.76
C ALA A 44 21.99 -19.66 4.76
N MET A 45 21.19 -18.71 5.26
CA MET A 45 20.53 -17.70 4.44
C MET A 45 21.54 -16.75 3.78
N LYS A 46 22.53 -16.24 4.52
CA LYS A 46 23.60 -15.39 4.00
C LYS A 46 24.40 -16.09 2.91
N ALA A 47 24.75 -17.36 3.11
CA ALA A 47 25.50 -18.15 2.13
C ALA A 47 24.79 -18.23 0.76
N VAL A 48 23.45 -18.21 0.75
CA VAL A 48 22.66 -18.19 -0.49
C VAL A 48 22.49 -16.77 -1.05
N LEU A 49 22.24 -15.77 -0.19
CA LEU A 49 21.88 -14.42 -0.65
C LEU A 49 23.08 -13.54 -1.01
N ILE A 50 24.24 -13.70 -0.34
CA ILE A 50 25.43 -12.87 -0.60
C ILE A 50 25.89 -12.99 -2.06
N PRO A 51 26.09 -14.19 -2.64
CA PRO A 51 26.53 -14.32 -4.02
C PRO A 51 25.57 -13.67 -5.02
N ILE A 52 24.26 -13.79 -4.77
CA ILE A 52 23.23 -13.15 -5.60
C ILE A 52 23.34 -11.64 -5.48
N ARG A 53 23.49 -11.12 -4.26
CA ARG A 53 23.53 -9.69 -3.99
C ARG A 53 24.76 -9.00 -4.59
N GLU A 54 25.90 -9.68 -4.67
CA GLU A 54 27.15 -9.19 -5.25
C GLU A 54 27.05 -8.94 -6.75
N VAL A 55 26.30 -9.76 -7.47
CA VAL A 55 26.10 -9.61 -8.92
C VAL A 55 25.09 -8.50 -9.24
N LEU A 56 24.24 -8.14 -8.29
CA LEU A 56 23.19 -7.14 -8.49
C LEU A 56 23.71 -5.71 -8.34
N THR A 57 23.82 -5.03 -9.47
CA THR A 57 24.28 -3.63 -9.54
C THR A 57 23.13 -2.64 -9.72
N PRO A 58 23.31 -1.36 -9.36
CA PRO A 58 22.34 -0.32 -9.68
C PRO A 58 22.41 0.12 -11.16
N GLU A 59 23.53 -0.12 -11.83
CA GLU A 59 23.75 0.27 -13.23
C GLU A 59 23.05 -0.69 -14.21
N SER A 60 22.56 -0.14 -15.31
CA SER A 60 21.91 -0.93 -16.36
C SER A 60 22.80 -1.14 -17.56
N ASP A 61 22.91 -2.39 -18.01
CA ASP A 61 23.59 -2.75 -19.26
C ASP A 61 22.72 -2.49 -20.52
N VAL A 62 21.51 -1.94 -20.32
CA VAL A 62 20.56 -1.63 -21.38
C VAL A 62 20.93 -0.32 -22.05
N SER A 63 21.27 -0.39 -23.34
CA SER A 63 21.53 0.78 -24.19
C SER A 63 20.35 1.09 -25.10
N ILE A 64 20.33 2.29 -25.69
CA ILE A 64 19.31 2.69 -26.68
C ILE A 64 19.23 1.69 -27.84
N ALA A 65 20.37 1.14 -28.28
CA ALA A 65 20.40 0.13 -29.33
C ALA A 65 19.63 -1.14 -28.96
N HIS A 66 19.71 -1.57 -27.69
CA HIS A 66 18.92 -2.71 -27.20
C HIS A 66 17.42 -2.41 -27.22
N VAL A 67 17.02 -1.18 -26.85
CA VAL A 67 15.62 -0.76 -26.88
C VAL A 67 15.09 -0.71 -28.31
N LEU A 68 15.86 -0.17 -29.25
CA LEU A 68 15.47 -0.10 -30.67
C LEU A 68 15.47 -1.47 -31.36
N ALA A 69 16.35 -2.39 -30.94
CA ALA A 69 16.39 -3.75 -31.45
C ALA A 69 15.31 -4.67 -30.86
N ALA A 70 14.60 -4.24 -29.81
CA ALA A 70 13.58 -5.03 -29.14
C ALA A 70 12.43 -5.31 -30.12
N ARG A 71 12.22 -6.60 -30.43
CA ARG A 71 11.13 -7.07 -31.30
C ARG A 71 9.88 -7.49 -30.51
N ALA A 72 10.05 -7.75 -29.22
CA ALA A 72 8.99 -8.15 -28.32
C ALA A 72 8.64 -6.97 -27.43
N ASP A 73 7.35 -6.67 -27.34
CA ASP A 73 6.84 -5.63 -26.46
C ASP A 73 6.57 -6.19 -25.06
N LEU A 74 7.33 -5.70 -24.08
CA LEU A 74 7.13 -5.97 -22.65
C LEU A 74 6.47 -4.80 -21.90
N SER A 75 5.97 -3.79 -22.62
CA SER A 75 5.23 -2.66 -22.02
C SER A 75 3.95 -3.11 -21.29
N ARG A 76 3.46 -4.30 -21.62
CA ARG A 76 2.29 -4.90 -20.98
C ARG A 76 2.66 -5.44 -19.60
N LEU A 77 2.52 -4.59 -18.59
CA LEU A 77 2.69 -4.95 -17.18
C LEU A 77 1.70 -6.06 -16.81
N VAL A 78 2.20 -7.29 -16.71
CA VAL A 78 1.43 -8.40 -16.13
C VAL A 78 1.50 -8.25 -14.62
N PRO A 79 0.35 -8.19 -13.90
CA PRO A 79 0.36 -8.11 -12.45
C PRO A 79 1.21 -9.24 -11.84
N ALA A 80 2.07 -8.91 -10.88
CA ALA A 80 2.87 -9.90 -10.17
C ALA A 80 2.02 -10.96 -9.45
N THR A 81 0.75 -10.65 -9.19
CA THR A 81 -0.26 -11.55 -8.61
C THR A 81 -1.02 -12.39 -9.64
N SER A 82 -0.80 -12.17 -10.94
CA SER A 82 -1.48 -12.91 -12.00
C SER A 82 -1.18 -14.41 -11.92
N ALA A 83 -2.10 -15.23 -12.43
CA ALA A 83 -1.92 -16.67 -12.51
C ALA A 83 -0.61 -17.04 -13.25
N ALA A 84 -0.26 -16.30 -14.30
CA ALA A 84 0.97 -16.52 -15.05
C ALA A 84 2.23 -16.25 -14.21
N ALA A 85 2.27 -15.14 -13.47
CA ALA A 85 3.37 -14.81 -12.57
C ALA A 85 3.45 -15.78 -11.37
N ARG A 86 2.29 -16.23 -10.85
CA ARG A 86 2.21 -17.21 -9.77
C ARG A 86 2.70 -18.59 -10.15
N ARG A 87 2.53 -19.04 -11.40
CA ARG A 87 3.08 -20.33 -11.86
C ARG A 87 4.61 -20.40 -11.71
N GLY A 88 5.31 -19.28 -11.88
CA GLY A 88 6.77 -19.21 -11.72
C GLY A 88 7.24 -18.92 -10.29
N THR A 89 6.34 -18.48 -9.41
CA THR A 89 6.67 -18.06 -8.02
C THR A 89 5.95 -18.88 -6.95
N CYS A 90 5.31 -19.99 -7.36
CA CYS A 90 4.66 -20.91 -6.43
C CYS A 90 5.72 -21.56 -5.54
N CYS A 91 5.48 -21.55 -4.24
CA CYS A 91 6.37 -22.18 -3.26
C CYS A 91 5.54 -22.83 -2.16
N ALA A 92 6.20 -23.57 -1.27
CA ALA A 92 5.51 -24.24 -0.17
C ALA A 92 4.71 -23.27 0.74
N VAL A 93 5.04 -21.99 0.72
CA VAL A 93 4.33 -20.92 1.45
C VAL A 93 3.20 -20.33 0.59
N ASN A 94 3.45 -20.00 -0.67
CA ASN A 94 2.46 -19.44 -1.60
C ASN A 94 1.87 -20.52 -2.53
N LYS A 95 1.18 -21.51 -1.93
CA LYS A 95 0.61 -22.65 -2.66
C LYS A 95 -0.69 -22.34 -3.40
N VAL A 96 -1.54 -21.50 -2.81
CA VAL A 96 -2.93 -21.34 -3.26
C VAL A 96 -3.09 -20.05 -4.05
N LEU A 97 -3.43 -20.16 -5.34
CA LEU A 97 -3.98 -19.04 -6.11
C LEU A 97 -5.44 -18.86 -5.68
N MET A 98 -5.74 -17.75 -5.01
CA MET A 98 -7.13 -17.39 -4.73
C MET A 98 -7.82 -17.15 -6.08
N GLY A 99 -8.89 -17.89 -6.34
CA GLY A 99 -9.74 -17.69 -7.52
C GLY A 99 -10.46 -16.35 -7.46
N ASP A 100 -11.48 -16.18 -8.30
CA ASP A 100 -12.30 -14.97 -8.26
C ASP A 100 -12.90 -14.79 -6.86
N VAL A 101 -12.42 -13.76 -6.17
CA VAL A 101 -12.89 -13.41 -4.83
C VAL A 101 -14.16 -12.59 -5.05
N PRO A 102 -15.33 -13.06 -4.56
CA PRO A 102 -16.55 -12.27 -4.62
C PRO A 102 -16.31 -10.92 -3.97
N ASP A 103 -16.90 -9.87 -4.54
CA ASP A 103 -16.80 -8.52 -3.99
C ASP A 103 -17.17 -8.58 -2.50
N ARG A 104 -16.21 -8.22 -1.63
CA ARG A 104 -16.40 -8.29 -0.16
C ARG A 104 -17.13 -7.06 0.39
N GLY A 105 -17.76 -6.28 -0.50
CA GLY A 105 -18.60 -5.12 -0.20
C GLY A 105 -17.80 -3.87 0.14
N GLY A 106 -18.44 -2.72 0.41
CA GLY A 106 -19.34 -2.02 -0.51
C GLY A 106 -18.54 -0.87 -1.09
N ARG A 107 -18.75 -0.53 -2.37
CA ARG A 107 -17.97 0.57 -2.97
C ARG A 107 -18.22 1.83 -2.15
N PRO A 108 -17.24 2.74 -2.00
CA PRO A 108 -17.46 4.03 -1.32
C PRO A 108 -18.70 4.79 -1.82
N ASN A 109 -19.08 4.55 -3.08
CA ASN A 109 -20.25 5.13 -3.74
C ASN A 109 -21.57 4.38 -3.46
N GLU A 110 -21.52 3.18 -2.88
CA GLU A 110 -22.66 2.33 -2.52
C GLU A 110 -22.98 2.40 -1.02
N LEU A 111 -22.18 3.14 -0.23
CA LEU A 111 -22.50 3.44 1.15
C LEU A 111 -23.73 4.36 1.21
N GLU A 112 -24.79 3.86 1.83
CA GLU A 112 -25.95 4.68 2.18
C GLU A 112 -25.49 5.87 3.04
N ALA A 113 -26.02 7.06 2.74
CA ALA A 113 -25.66 8.27 3.48
C ALA A 113 -25.99 8.08 4.98
N PRO A 114 -25.12 8.57 5.90
CA PRO A 114 -25.40 8.47 7.32
C PRO A 114 -26.74 9.12 7.64
N MET A 115 -27.52 8.50 8.53
CA MET A 115 -28.82 9.01 8.95
C MET A 115 -28.71 10.49 9.35
N PRO A 116 -29.61 11.37 8.87
CA PRO A 116 -29.57 12.78 9.23
C PRO A 116 -29.77 12.96 10.74
N SER A 117 -29.03 13.89 11.33
CA SER A 117 -29.16 14.22 12.75
C SER A 117 -30.49 14.93 13.00
N TRP A 118 -31.21 14.49 14.05
CA TRP A 118 -32.42 15.14 14.50
C TRP A 118 -32.08 16.45 15.22
N GLN A 119 -32.51 17.58 14.67
CA GLN A 119 -32.45 18.88 15.35
C GLN A 119 -33.76 19.15 16.10
N SER A 120 -33.65 19.55 17.37
CA SER A 120 -34.82 19.93 18.19
C SER A 120 -35.45 21.21 17.63
N ARG A 121 -36.77 21.19 17.40
CA ARG A 121 -37.58 22.30 16.83
C ARG A 121 -37.63 23.58 17.69
N ARG A 122 -36.87 23.69 18.78
CA ARG A 122 -37.02 24.75 19.79
C ARG A 122 -35.73 25.51 20.08
N GLU A 123 -35.07 26.03 19.05
CA GLU A 123 -34.13 27.15 19.22
C GLU A 123 -34.42 28.22 18.17
N ASP A 124 -35.67 28.69 18.14
CA ASP A 124 -35.94 29.98 17.49
C ASP A 124 -37.16 30.65 18.14
N ARG A 125 -36.93 31.37 19.25
CA ARG A 125 -37.84 32.42 19.74
C ARG A 125 -37.06 33.49 20.49
N GLY A 126 -36.65 34.53 19.77
CA GLY A 126 -36.49 35.85 20.34
C GLY A 126 -37.83 36.42 20.81
N GLY A 127 -37.85 37.18 21.92
CA GLY A 127 -38.93 38.11 22.24
C GLY A 127 -39.46 38.17 23.69
N ARG A 128 -38.91 39.12 24.47
CA ARG A 128 -39.55 40.07 25.42
C ARG A 128 -40.60 39.60 26.47
N ARG A 129 -40.19 39.80 27.74
CA ARG A 129 -40.85 40.44 28.93
C ARG A 129 -42.25 40.00 29.45
N ALA A 130 -42.29 40.00 30.79
CA ALA A 130 -43.41 40.10 31.75
C ALA A 130 -43.77 38.75 32.40
N GLY A 131 -43.90 38.58 33.72
CA GLY A 131 -43.84 39.46 34.87
C GLY A 131 -44.50 38.74 36.05
N ARG A 132 -44.05 39.05 37.28
CA ARG A 132 -44.79 38.99 38.55
C ARG A 132 -45.23 37.64 39.18
N GLN A 133 -44.83 37.51 40.45
CA GLN A 133 -45.53 36.91 41.62
C GLN A 133 -45.57 35.37 41.63
N GLY A 134 -45.22 34.63 42.68
CA GLY A 134 -45.30 34.87 44.13
C GLY A 134 -46.12 33.73 44.75
N TRP A 135 -45.69 33.20 45.91
CA TRP A 135 -46.26 32.09 46.73
C TRP A 135 -45.91 30.68 46.24
N GLY A 136 -45.62 29.68 47.08
CA GLY A 136 -45.70 29.54 48.53
C GLY A 136 -45.52 28.05 48.87
N ARG A 137 -44.82 27.76 49.97
CA ARG A 137 -44.57 26.40 50.51
C ARG A 137 -45.80 25.48 50.48
N ARG A 138 -45.59 24.18 50.22
CA ARG A 138 -45.99 23.13 51.19
C ARG A 138 -45.28 21.79 50.97
N LYS A 139 -44.58 21.33 52.01
CA LYS A 139 -44.14 19.94 52.20
C LYS A 139 -45.35 19.01 52.37
N LYS A 140 -45.21 17.75 51.95
CA LYS A 140 -45.72 16.59 52.70
C LYS A 140 -44.73 15.43 52.59
N LYS A 141 -44.17 15.03 53.75
CA LYS A 141 -43.78 13.64 54.11
C LYS A 141 -45.07 12.78 54.08
N LYS A 142 -45.07 11.46 53.98
CA LYS A 142 -44.16 10.40 54.42
C LYS A 142 -44.50 9.17 53.57
#